data_AF-A0A7Z9I759-F1
#
_entry.id   AF-A0A7Z9I759-F1
#
_cell.length_a   1.000
_cell.length_b   1.000
_cell.length_c   1.000
_cell.angle_alpha   90.00
_cell.angle_beta   90.00
_cell.angle_gamma   90.00
#
_symmetry.space_group_name_H-M   'P 1'
#
loop_
_entity.id
_entity.type
_entity.pdbx_description
1 polymer ?
#
loop_
_entity_poly.entity_id
_entity_poly.type
_entity_poly.pdbx_seq_one_letter_code
_entity_poly.pdbx_strand_id
1 'polypeptide(L)'
;MVDILEEDAAKQGYKPDASVAGDEVINGARPSPHMVFKNLDMLNITPIHSVVKVDDTISGVGEAVNAGCWGVGVTRYSNYMDVDTPEDGEKLSDDEIVKRVEKTHDLLEKAGAHYVIESIADIEPVIEDINQRLAKGEKP
;
A
#
# COMPACT_ATOMS: atom_id res chain seq x y z
N MET A 1 3.23 -19.38 0.97
CA MET A 1 2.04 -18.76 1.60
C MET A 1 1.35 -17.83 0.62
N VAL A 2 2.10 -17.02 -0.14
CA VAL A 2 1.53 -16.16 -1.20
C VAL A 2 0.76 -16.96 -2.25
N ASP A 3 1.23 -18.13 -2.67
CA ASP A 3 0.50 -18.99 -3.63
C ASP A 3 -0.95 -19.30 -3.21
N ILE A 4 -1.20 -19.47 -1.91
CA ILE A 4 -2.55 -19.73 -1.38
C ILE A 4 -3.40 -18.47 -1.51
N LEU A 5 -2.83 -17.31 -1.17
CA LEU A 5 -3.51 -16.01 -1.26
C LEU A 5 -3.82 -15.66 -2.72
N GLU A 6 -2.91 -15.94 -3.65
CA GLU A 6 -3.13 -15.72 -5.08
C GLU A 6 -4.23 -16.61 -5.65
N GLU A 7 -4.26 -17.88 -5.25
CA GLU A 7 -5.31 -18.81 -5.70
C GLU A 7 -6.70 -18.33 -5.25
N ASP A 8 -6.82 -17.89 -4.00
CA ASP A 8 -8.08 -17.39 -3.44
C ASP A 8 -8.47 -16.01 -3.98
N ALA A 9 -7.51 -15.13 -4.23
CA ALA A 9 -7.73 -13.85 -4.89
C ALA A 9 -8.24 -14.03 -6.33
N ALA A 10 -7.66 -14.98 -7.07
CA ALA A 10 -8.05 -15.26 -8.45
C ALA A 10 -9.51 -15.72 -8.56
N LYS A 11 -10.03 -16.47 -7.57
CA LYS A 11 -11.45 -16.86 -7.48
C LYS A 11 -12.39 -15.65 -7.36
N GLN A 12 -11.89 -14.54 -6.84
CA GLN A 12 -12.62 -13.27 -6.69
C GLN A 12 -12.38 -12.30 -7.86
N GLY A 13 -11.63 -12.72 -8.88
CA GLY A 13 -11.33 -11.92 -10.07
C GLY A 13 -10.11 -11.00 -9.93
N TYR A 14 -9.35 -11.08 -8.84
CA TYR A 14 -8.10 -10.33 -8.68
C TYR A 14 -6.90 -11.23 -9.01
N LYS A 15 -6.18 -10.90 -10.08
CA LYS A 15 -4.96 -11.60 -10.48
C LYS A 15 -3.88 -10.57 -10.86
N PRO A 16 -2.88 -10.33 -10.01
CA PRO A 16 -1.78 -9.43 -10.36
C PRO A 16 -0.88 -10.04 -11.43
N ASP A 17 -0.25 -9.19 -12.25
CA ASP A 17 0.72 -9.62 -13.27
C ASP A 17 2.05 -10.10 -12.66
N ALA A 18 2.37 -9.63 -11.45
CA ALA A 18 3.53 -10.03 -10.68
C ALA A 18 3.22 -9.99 -9.18
N SER A 19 3.87 -10.88 -8.43
CA SER A 19 3.86 -10.89 -6.97
C SER A 19 5.24 -11.23 -6.46
N VAL A 20 5.58 -10.67 -5.29
CA VAL A 20 6.85 -10.94 -4.61
C VAL A 20 6.58 -11.01 -3.11
N ALA A 21 6.97 -12.13 -2.52
CA ALA A 21 6.92 -12.37 -1.08
C ALA A 21 8.26 -12.00 -0.40
N GLY A 22 8.23 -11.89 0.93
CA GLY A 22 9.42 -11.52 1.70
C GLY A 22 10.54 -12.57 1.68
N ASP A 23 10.20 -13.84 1.52
CA ASP A 23 11.13 -14.97 1.38
C ASP A 23 11.75 -15.07 -0.03
N GLU A 24 11.28 -14.25 -0.96
CA GLU A 24 11.77 -14.21 -2.34
C GLU A 24 12.82 -13.12 -2.60
N VAL A 25 13.20 -12.36 -1.56
CA VAL A 25 14.19 -11.28 -1.64
C VAL A 25 15.34 -11.51 -0.66
N ILE A 26 16.58 -11.39 -1.15
CA ILE A 26 17.79 -11.69 -0.38
C ILE A 26 18.17 -10.54 0.56
N ASN A 27 17.91 -9.30 0.15
CA ASN A 27 18.36 -8.08 0.85
C ASN A 27 17.29 -7.52 1.81
N GLY A 28 16.37 -8.37 2.25
CA GLY A 28 15.33 -8.06 3.23
C GLY A 28 14.00 -7.61 2.64
N ALA A 29 12.93 -7.83 3.41
CA ALA A 29 11.58 -7.36 3.14
C ALA A 29 11.31 -6.01 3.82
N ARG A 30 10.05 -5.54 3.79
CA ARG A 30 9.58 -4.30 4.43
C ARG A 30 10.25 -4.01 5.78
N PRO A 31 10.78 -2.79 6.01
CA PRO A 31 10.71 -1.61 5.15
C PRO A 31 11.80 -1.55 4.05
N SER A 32 12.58 -2.62 3.85
CA SER A 32 13.59 -2.67 2.78
C SER A 32 12.92 -2.68 1.40
N PRO A 33 13.47 -1.99 0.37
CA PRO A 33 12.78 -1.76 -0.91
C PRO A 33 12.80 -2.94 -1.89
N HIS A 34 13.38 -4.08 -1.51
CA HIS A 34 13.74 -5.11 -2.48
C HIS A 34 12.56 -5.87 -3.07
N MET A 35 11.40 -5.95 -2.40
CA MET A 35 10.22 -6.56 -3.02
C MET A 35 9.65 -5.64 -4.09
N VAL A 36 9.67 -4.32 -3.88
CA VAL A 36 9.33 -3.34 -4.93
C VAL A 36 10.29 -3.49 -6.11
N PHE A 37 11.61 -3.48 -5.88
CA PHE A 37 12.58 -3.60 -6.98
C PHE A 37 12.45 -4.90 -7.78
N LYS A 38 12.16 -6.03 -7.12
CA LYS A 38 11.90 -7.29 -7.82
C LYS A 38 10.63 -7.23 -8.68
N ASN A 39 9.56 -6.57 -8.21
CA ASN A 39 8.38 -6.32 -9.03
C ASN A 39 8.69 -5.44 -10.27
N LEU A 40 9.52 -4.41 -10.13
CA LEU A 40 9.93 -3.58 -11.27
C LEU A 40 10.63 -4.42 -12.35
N ASP A 41 11.53 -5.32 -11.96
CA ASP A 41 12.24 -6.22 -12.87
C ASP A 41 11.26 -7.16 -13.59
N MET A 42 10.35 -7.79 -12.85
CA MET A 42 9.33 -8.70 -13.40
C MET A 42 8.37 -8.01 -14.38
N LEU A 43 7.98 -6.77 -14.07
CA LEU A 43 7.03 -5.98 -14.86
C LEU A 43 7.71 -5.15 -15.96
N ASN A 44 9.05 -5.21 -16.08
CA ASN A 44 9.84 -4.40 -17.01
C ASN A 44 9.55 -2.89 -16.87
N ILE A 45 9.53 -2.40 -15.63
CA ILE A 45 9.33 -0.99 -15.29
C ILE A 45 10.67 -0.38 -14.86
N THR A 46 11.12 0.65 -15.57
CA THR A 46 12.39 1.34 -15.27
C THR A 46 12.24 2.53 -14.30
N PRO A 47 11.29 3.48 -14.52
CA PRO A 47 11.27 4.70 -13.72
C PRO A 47 10.58 4.48 -12.36
N ILE A 48 11.36 4.37 -11.28
CA ILE A 48 10.81 4.14 -9.93
C ILE A 48 9.81 5.20 -9.47
N HIS A 49 9.97 6.45 -9.91
CA HIS A 49 9.04 7.53 -9.60
C HIS A 49 7.69 7.43 -10.35
N SER A 50 7.52 6.49 -11.28
CA SER A 50 6.21 6.16 -11.86
C SER A 50 5.46 5.08 -11.09
N VAL A 51 6.03 4.57 -10.01
CA VAL A 51 5.45 3.48 -9.21
C VAL A 51 4.70 4.07 -8.03
N VAL A 52 3.52 3.51 -7.76
CA VAL A 52 2.70 3.81 -6.59
C VAL A 52 2.64 2.56 -5.72
N LYS A 53 3.23 2.62 -4.54
CA LYS A 53 3.16 1.58 -3.52
C LYS A 53 2.02 1.93 -2.56
N VAL A 54 0.99 1.10 -2.57
CA VAL A 54 -0.12 1.20 -1.62
C VAL A 54 0.13 0.22 -0.47
N ASP A 55 -0.03 0.68 0.77
CA ASP A 55 0.12 -0.17 1.96
C ASP A 55 -0.65 0.42 3.14
N ASP A 56 -1.05 -0.42 4.07
CA ASP A 56 -1.81 -0.05 5.25
C ASP A 56 -0.96 -0.04 6.53
N THR A 57 0.34 -0.33 6.40
CA THR A 57 1.29 -0.41 7.52
C THR A 57 2.40 0.64 7.41
N ILE A 58 2.95 1.04 8.57
CA ILE A 58 4.16 1.89 8.64
C ILE A 58 5.32 1.22 7.88
N SER A 59 5.45 -0.11 7.98
CA SER A 59 6.55 -0.84 7.35
C SER A 59 6.47 -0.84 5.83
N GLY A 60 5.28 -0.94 5.25
CA GLY A 60 5.11 -0.94 3.80
C GLY A 60 5.05 0.45 3.18
N VAL A 61 4.55 1.45 3.91
CA VAL A 61 4.79 2.86 3.54
C VAL A 61 6.29 3.17 3.58
N GLY A 62 7.00 2.70 4.61
CA GLY A 62 8.45 2.83 4.70
C GLY A 62 9.20 2.16 3.54
N GLU A 63 8.68 1.03 3.02
CA GLU A 63 9.20 0.42 1.79
C GLU A 63 9.05 1.33 0.58
N ALA A 64 7.92 2.03 0.44
CA ALA A 64 7.73 3.01 -0.64
C ALA A 64 8.77 4.14 -0.58
N VAL A 65 8.95 4.71 0.62
CA VAL A 65 9.91 5.79 0.89
C VAL A 65 11.34 5.33 0.59
N ASN A 66 11.72 4.15 1.09
CA ASN A 66 13.06 3.60 0.87
C ASN A 66 13.32 3.21 -0.60
N ALA A 67 12.28 2.84 -1.34
CA ALA A 67 12.38 2.56 -2.76
C ALA A 67 12.49 3.84 -3.60
N GLY A 68 12.00 4.98 -3.11
CA GLY A 68 11.92 6.23 -3.88
C GLY A 68 10.73 6.27 -4.83
N CYS A 69 9.61 5.63 -4.46
CA CYS A 69 8.35 5.63 -5.20
C CYS A 69 7.23 6.31 -4.38
N TRP A 70 6.08 6.57 -5.01
CA TRP A 70 4.96 7.20 -4.31
C TRP A 70 4.34 6.22 -3.30
N GLY A 71 4.46 6.51 -2.01
CA GLY A 71 3.71 5.82 -0.95
C GLY A 71 2.28 6.35 -0.77
N VAL A 72 1.30 5.45 -0.78
CA VAL A 72 -0.12 5.73 -0.46
C VAL A 72 -0.54 4.85 0.73
N GLY A 73 -0.97 5.49 1.81
CA GLY A 73 -1.51 4.83 3.00
C GLY A 73 -3.01 4.53 2.87
N VAL A 74 -3.47 3.36 3.35
CA VAL A 74 -4.92 3.03 3.45
C VAL A 74 -5.33 2.86 4.91
N THR A 75 -6.41 3.49 5.35
CA THR A 75 -6.80 3.50 6.77
C THR A 75 -7.88 2.49 7.16
N ARG A 76 -9.02 2.44 6.47
CA ARG A 76 -10.24 1.74 6.95
C ARG A 76 -10.09 0.23 7.14
N TYR A 77 -9.21 -0.37 6.35
CA TYR A 77 -8.92 -1.81 6.37
C TYR A 77 -7.50 -2.09 6.84
N SER A 78 -6.89 -1.15 7.55
CA SER A 78 -5.52 -1.25 8.03
C SER A 78 -5.38 -2.23 9.19
N ASN A 79 -4.19 -2.83 9.30
CA ASN A 79 -3.71 -3.53 10.48
C ASN A 79 -3.81 -2.67 11.76
N TYR A 80 -3.85 -1.33 11.66
CA TYR A 80 -4.01 -0.43 12.80
C TYR A 80 -5.47 -0.18 13.21
N MET A 81 -6.42 -0.68 12.41
CA MET A 81 -7.83 -0.74 12.80
C MET A 81 -8.08 -1.83 13.84
N ASP A 82 -7.17 -2.80 14.01
CA ASP A 82 -7.28 -3.87 15.01
C ASP A 82 -8.63 -4.62 14.89
N VAL A 83 -8.92 -5.05 13.65
CA VAL A 83 -10.12 -5.78 13.24
C VAL A 83 -9.69 -6.98 12.41
N ASP A 84 -9.96 -8.19 12.90
CA ASP A 84 -9.55 -9.43 12.24
C ASP A 84 -10.55 -9.89 11.16
N THR A 85 -11.83 -9.57 11.34
CA THR A 85 -12.92 -10.03 10.45
C THR A 85 -13.88 -8.90 10.10
N PRO A 86 -14.54 -8.94 8.92
CA PRO A 86 -15.59 -7.99 8.58
C PRO A 86 -16.69 -7.90 9.64
N GLU A 87 -17.09 -9.03 10.23
CA GLU A 87 -18.11 -9.11 11.27
C GLU A 87 -17.69 -8.41 12.58
N ASP A 88 -16.39 -8.39 12.90
CA ASP A 88 -15.88 -7.63 14.03
C ASP A 88 -15.87 -6.12 13.75
N GLY A 89 -15.63 -5.75 12.50
CA GLY A 89 -15.74 -4.36 12.03
C GLY A 89 -17.16 -3.81 12.15
N GLU A 90 -18.18 -4.63 11.84
CA GLU A 90 -19.60 -4.25 11.97
C GLU A 90 -20.04 -3.98 13.42
N LYS A 91 -19.29 -4.46 14.41
CA LYS A 91 -19.58 -4.24 15.85
C LYS A 91 -19.02 -2.92 16.37
N LEU A 92 -18.14 -2.26 15.62
CA LEU A 92 -17.56 -0.99 16.04
C LEU A 92 -18.60 0.13 15.91
N SER A 93 -18.62 1.04 16.88
CA SER A 93 -19.38 2.29 16.74
C SER A 93 -18.69 3.24 15.77
N ASP A 94 -19.46 4.14 15.15
CA ASP A 94 -18.92 5.17 14.26
C ASP A 94 -17.80 5.99 14.93
N ASP A 95 -17.98 6.35 16.21
CA ASP A 95 -16.95 7.08 16.99
C ASP A 95 -15.64 6.30 17.12
N GLU A 96 -15.70 4.97 17.29
CA GLU A 96 -14.50 4.14 17.41
C GLU A 96 -13.82 3.96 16.06
N ILE A 97 -14.60 3.83 14.98
CA ILE A 97 -14.09 3.79 13.61
C ILE A 97 -13.35 5.09 13.29
N VAL A 98 -13.96 6.26 13.53
CA VAL A 98 -13.34 7.57 13.29
C VAL A 98 -12.04 7.70 14.05
N LYS A 99 -12.04 7.38 15.36
CA LYS A 99 -10.84 7.46 16.20
C LYS A 99 -9.71 6.56 15.70
N ARG A 100 -10.01 5.34 15.24
CA ARG A 100 -9.00 4.41 14.72
C ARG A 100 -8.49 4.83 13.33
N VAL A 101 -9.37 5.35 12.48
CA VAL A 101 -9.00 5.92 11.17
C VAL A 101 -8.07 7.10 11.34
N GLU A 102 -8.39 8.05 12.23
CA GLU A 102 -7.54 9.22 12.52
C GLU A 102 -6.17 8.81 13.08
N LYS A 103 -6.14 7.87 14.03
CA LYS A 103 -4.88 7.32 14.54
C LYS A 103 -4.06 6.67 13.44
N THR A 104 -4.71 5.91 12.55
CA THR A 104 -4.04 5.22 11.44
C THR A 104 -3.49 6.22 10.44
N HIS A 105 -4.27 7.24 10.09
CA HIS A 105 -3.84 8.33 9.22
C HIS A 105 -2.55 8.96 9.75
N ASP A 106 -2.54 9.37 11.02
CA ASP A 106 -1.37 9.93 11.70
C ASP A 106 -0.12 9.04 11.61
N LEU A 107 -0.29 7.73 11.76
CA LEU A 107 0.82 6.78 11.70
C LEU A 107 1.40 6.66 10.29
N LEU A 108 0.54 6.58 9.27
CA LEU A 108 0.95 6.43 7.88
C LEU A 108 1.56 7.73 7.32
N GLU A 109 1.00 8.89 7.68
CA GLU A 109 1.58 10.19 7.36
C GLU A 109 2.98 10.34 7.97
N LYS A 110 3.14 10.03 9.27
CA LYS A 110 4.45 10.06 9.96
C LYS A 110 5.45 9.05 9.39
N ALA A 111 4.97 7.97 8.76
CA ALA A 111 5.81 7.00 8.07
C ALA A 111 6.31 7.50 6.70
N GLY A 112 5.79 8.63 6.20
CA GLY A 112 6.18 9.24 4.93
C GLY A 112 5.26 8.91 3.76
N ALA A 113 4.00 8.54 4.01
CA ALA A 113 3.00 8.43 2.94
C ALA A 113 2.79 9.81 2.29
N HIS A 114 2.80 9.87 0.96
CA HIS A 114 2.53 11.10 0.21
C HIS A 114 1.03 11.40 0.17
N TYR A 115 0.22 10.35 0.24
CA TYR A 115 -1.24 10.39 0.29
C TYR A 115 -1.73 9.37 1.30
N VAL A 116 -2.86 9.65 1.95
CA VAL A 116 -3.57 8.70 2.79
C VAL A 116 -5.05 8.72 2.36
N ILE A 117 -5.60 7.54 2.10
CA ILE A 117 -6.99 7.35 1.66
C ILE A 117 -7.72 6.40 2.60
N GLU A 118 -9.05 6.49 2.66
CA GLU A 118 -9.83 5.61 3.53
C GLU A 118 -9.88 4.18 2.97
N SER A 119 -10.21 4.03 1.68
CA SER A 119 -10.28 2.75 0.98
C SER A 119 -9.43 2.76 -0.29
N ILE A 120 -8.97 1.59 -0.73
CA ILE A 120 -8.34 1.42 -2.06
C ILE A 120 -9.28 1.84 -3.20
N ALA A 121 -10.60 1.80 -2.98
CA ALA A 121 -11.59 2.28 -3.93
C ALA A 121 -11.46 3.79 -4.22
N ASP A 122 -10.81 4.55 -3.34
CA ASP A 122 -10.63 6.00 -3.45
C ASP A 122 -9.31 6.38 -4.15
N ILE A 123 -8.64 5.42 -4.80
CA ILE A 123 -7.30 5.64 -5.36
C ILE A 123 -7.29 6.48 -6.64
N GLU A 124 -8.36 6.49 -7.43
CA GLU A 124 -8.36 7.15 -8.75
C GLU A 124 -7.90 8.62 -8.67
N PRO A 125 -8.51 9.50 -7.83
CA PRO A 125 -8.09 10.90 -7.74
C PRO A 125 -6.62 11.10 -7.34
N VAL A 126 -6.05 10.16 -6.56
CA VAL A 126 -4.64 10.18 -6.16
C VAL A 126 -3.74 9.89 -7.36
N ILE A 127 -4.11 8.95 -8.23
CA ILE A 127 -3.40 8.66 -9.48
C ILE A 127 -3.45 9.87 -10.43
N GLU A 128 -4.59 10.54 -10.55
CA GLU A 128 -4.70 11.77 -11.34
C GLU A 128 -3.75 12.87 -10.83
N ASP A 129 -3.70 13.09 -9.52
CA ASP A 129 -2.81 14.11 -8.93
C ASP A 129 -1.33 13.76 -9.11
N ILE A 130 -0.94 12.50 -8.89
CA ILE A 130 0.43 12.03 -9.16
C ILE A 130 0.82 12.27 -10.61
N ASN A 131 -0.06 11.96 -11.56
CA ASN A 131 0.21 12.20 -12.98
C ASN A 131 0.42 13.69 -13.28
N GLN A 132 -0.36 14.58 -12.66
CA GLN A 132 -0.17 16.03 -12.80
C GLN A 132 1.14 16.51 -12.19
N ARG A 133 1.54 15.99 -11.02
CA ARG A 133 2.80 16.32 -10.35
C ARG A 133 4.00 15.85 -11.17
N LEU A 134 3.95 14.61 -11.69
CA LEU A 134 4.96 14.07 -12.60
C LEU A 134 5.10 14.92 -13.87
N ALA A 135 3.99 15.39 -14.46
CA ALA A 135 4.02 16.27 -15.62
C ALA A 135 4.68 17.63 -15.35
N LYS A 136 4.70 18.09 -14.08
CA LYS A 136 5.41 19.29 -13.62
C LYS A 136 6.86 19.01 -13.24
N GLY A 137 7.33 17.77 -13.33
CA GLY A 137 8.67 17.36 -12.96
C GLY A 137 8.88 17.09 -11.47
N GLU A 138 7.80 17.07 -10.68
CA GLU A 138 7.87 16.59 -9.30
C GLU A 138 8.15 15.09 -9.26
N LYS A 139 8.70 14.64 -8.14
CA LYS A 139 8.99 13.24 -7.81
C LYS A 139 8.56 13.00 -6.36
N PRO A 140 8.39 11.73 -5.96
CA PRO A 140 8.28 11.37 -4.54
C PRO A 140 9.38 12.07 -3.72
#